data_AF-A0A6I3U9H2-F1
#
_entry.id   AF-A0A6I3U9H2-F1
#
_cell.length_a   1.000
_cell.length_b   1.000
_cell.length_c   1.000
_cell.angle_alpha   90.00
_cell.angle_beta   90.00
_cell.angle_gamma   90.00
#
_symmetry.space_group_name_H-M   'P 1'
#
loop_
_entity.id
_entity.type
_entity.pdbx_description
1 polymer ?
#
loop_
_entity_poly.entity_id
_entity_poly.type
_entity_poly.pdbx_seq_one_letter_code
_entity_poly.pdbx_strand_id
1 'polypeptide(L)' 'MLMVANPRFFNELTKEKIYQNSTFRNYAKRSLTRATPFGLFSSVGVGSFSKVSYPQQIRENYSKKVSVSGEWISS' A
#
# COMPACT_ATOMS: atom_id res chain seq x y z
N MET A 1 2.02 -6.10 2.64
CA MET A 1 2.03 -4.62 2.51
C MET A 1 3.08 -3.99 3.42
N LEU A 2 3.03 -4.23 4.74
CA LEU A 2 3.95 -3.61 5.71
C LEU A 2 5.43 -3.93 5.47
N MET A 3 5.77 -5.19 5.16
CA MET A 3 7.14 -5.62 4.85
C MET A 3 7.79 -4.80 3.71
N VAL A 4 7.00 -4.38 2.71
CA VAL A 4 7.51 -3.58 1.58
C VAL A 4 7.65 -2.10 1.96
N ALA A 5 6.71 -1.58 2.75
CA ALA A 5 6.69 -0.16 3.10
C ALA A 5 7.66 0.21 4.24
N ASN A 6 7.90 -0.70 5.17
CA ASN A 6 8.82 -0.49 6.29
C ASN A 6 9.37 -1.85 6.77
N PRO A 7 10.41 -2.38 6.10
CA PRO A 7 10.96 -3.70 6.42
C PRO A 7 11.57 -3.76 7.83
N ARG A 8 12.17 -2.66 8.31
CA ARG A 8 12.74 -2.60 9.67
C ARG A 8 11.66 -2.77 10.74
N PHE A 9 10.61 -1.96 10.66
CA PHE A 9 9.48 -2.05 11.60
C PHE A 9 8.74 -3.40 11.49
N PHE A 10 8.61 -3.96 10.29
CA PHE A 10 8.04 -5.30 10.13
C PHE A 10 8.85 -6.36 10.90
N ASN A 11 10.18 -6.34 10.77
CA ASN A 11 11.06 -7.28 11.47
C ASN A 11 10.98 -7.12 13.00
N GLU A 12 10.97 -5.88 13.50
CA GLU A 12 10.77 -5.58 14.93
C GLU A 12 9.42 -6.12 15.43
N LEU A 13 8.36 -5.87 14.67
CA LEU A 13 7.01 -6.30 15.04
C LEU A 13 6.89 -7.82 15.11
N THR A 14 7.47 -8.55 14.16
CA THR A 14 7.46 -10.01 14.15
C THR A 14 8.31 -10.60 15.28
N LYS A 15 9.48 -10.01 15.54
CA LYS A 15 10.40 -10.47 16.59
C LYS A 15 9.80 -10.27 17.99
N GLU A 16 9.30 -9.08 18.26
CA GLU A 16 8.81 -8.68 19.58
C GLU A 16 7.32 -9.00 19.80
N LYS A 17 6.61 -9.47 18.76
CA LYS A 17 5.16 -9.79 18.78
C LYS A 17 4.28 -8.61 19.24
N ILE A 18 4.70 -7.38 18.96
CA ILE A 18 4.06 -6.14 19.44
C ILE A 18 2.86 -5.69 18.59
N TYR A 19 1.89 -6.58 18.37
CA TYR A 19 0.71 -6.30 17.53
C TYR A 19 -0.22 -5.19 18.06
N GLN A 20 -0.09 -4.82 19.35
CA GLN A 20 -0.83 -3.69 19.92
C GLN A 20 -0.20 -2.32 19.66
N ASN A 21 0.96 -2.27 19.00
CA ASN A 21 1.68 -1.03 18.71
C ASN A 21 0.82 -0.06 17.86
N SER A 22 0.79 1.21 18.25
CA SER A 22 0.01 2.27 17.58
C SER A 22 0.45 2.49 16.12
N THR A 23 1.74 2.33 15.81
CA THR A 23 2.28 2.41 14.45
C THR A 23 1.70 1.32 13.56
N PHE A 24 1.57 0.08 14.06
CA PHE A 24 0.92 -1.00 13.32
C PHE A 24 -0.55 -0.68 13.04
N ARG A 25 -1.28 -0.20 14.06
CA ARG A 25 -2.68 0.24 13.91
C ARG A 25 -2.81 1.37 12.87
N ASN A 26 -1.86 2.28 12.81
CA ASN A 26 -1.84 3.36 11.80
C ASN A 26 -1.67 2.81 10.37
N TYR A 27 -0.80 1.83 10.16
CA TYR A 27 -0.67 1.16 8.86
C TYR A 27 -1.94 0.37 8.48
N ALA A 28 -2.57 -0.32 9.45
CA ALA A 28 -3.85 -0.99 9.21
C ALA A 28 -4.98 -0.01 8.87
N LYS A 29 -5.06 1.14 9.56
CA LYS A 29 -6.00 2.20 9.22
C LYS A 29 -5.72 2.75 7.82
N ARG A 30 -4.45 2.95 7.47
CA ARG A 30 -4.03 3.43 6.14
C ARG A 30 -4.50 2.50 5.02
N SER A 31 -4.38 1.18 5.17
CA SER A 31 -4.81 0.21 4.12
C SER A 31 -6.30 0.25 3.82
N LEU A 32 -7.11 0.79 4.74
CA LEU A 32 -8.55 0.86 4.59
C LEU A 32 -9.04 2.25 4.17
N THR A 33 -8.39 3.31 4.65
CA THR A 33 -8.99 4.66 4.57
C THR A 33 -8.21 5.64 3.70
N ARG A 34 -6.93 5.41 3.38
CA ARG A 34 -6.14 6.39 2.63
C ARG A 34 -6.02 6.01 1.16
N ALA A 35 -6.55 6.86 0.29
CA ALA A 35 -6.44 6.73 -1.16
C ALA A 35 -5.09 7.18 -1.75
N THR A 36 -4.22 7.82 -0.96
CA THR A 36 -2.91 8.29 -1.45
C THR A 36 -2.07 7.11 -1.98
N PRO A 37 -1.57 7.16 -3.23
CA PRO A 37 -0.77 6.08 -3.84
C PRO A 37 0.45 5.74 -2.98
N PHE A 38 0.54 4.50 -2.50
CA PHE A 38 1.70 4.06 -1.72
C PHE A 38 1.88 2.55 -1.73
N GLY A 39 2.86 2.09 -2.50
CA GLY A 39 3.26 0.68 -2.55
C GLY A 39 2.07 -0.25 -2.77
N LEU A 40 1.85 -1.16 -1.83
CA LEU A 40 0.76 -2.14 -1.88
C LEU A 40 -0.52 -1.69 -1.14
N PHE A 41 -0.57 -0.47 -0.59
CA PHE A 41 -1.73 0.01 0.20
C PHE A 41 -2.87 0.57 -0.66
N SER A 42 -2.57 0.97 -1.89
CA SER A 42 -3.52 1.58 -2.80
C SER A 42 -3.09 1.29 -4.23
N SER A 43 -4.05 1.34 -5.16
CA SER A 43 -3.82 1.21 -6.59
C SER A 43 -4.19 2.51 -7.30
N VAL A 44 -3.73 2.65 -8.54
CA VAL A 44 -4.04 3.79 -9.40
C VAL A 44 -4.73 3.30 -10.66
N GLY A 45 -5.67 4.09 -11.16
CA GLY A 45 -6.41 3.83 -12.39
C GLY A 45 -6.83 5.13 -13.05
N VAL A 46 -7.14 5.06 -14.34
CA VAL A 46 -7.59 6.22 -15.12
C VAL A 46 -9.11 6.22 -15.17
N GLY A 47 -9.73 7.31 -14.75
CA GLY A 47 -11.16 7.56 -14.89
C GLY A 47 -11.50 8.29 -16.20
N SER A 48 -12.76 8.23 -16.61
CA SER A 48 -13.29 9.01 -17.74
C SER A 48 -14.66 9.58 -17.41
N PHE A 49 -15.00 10.73 -18.01
CA PHE A 49 -16.33 11.31 -17.89
C PHE A 49 -17.32 10.54 -18.75
N SER A 50 -18.54 10.34 -18.23
CA SER A 50 -19.63 9.70 -18.98
C SER A 50 -20.97 10.32 -18.59
N LYS A 51 -21.96 10.23 -19.49
CA LYS A 51 -23.31 10.77 -19.27
C LYS A 51 -24.10 10.01 -18.20
N VAL A 52 -23.68 8.78 -17.89
CA VAL A 52 -24.34 7.90 -16.92
C VAL A 52 -23.31 7.46 -15.90
N SER A 53 -23.57 7.75 -14.63
CA SER A 53 -22.70 7.30 -13.54
C SER A 53 -22.97 5.83 -13.26
N TYR A 54 -22.03 4.96 -13.65
CA TYR A 54 -21.97 3.60 -13.15
C TYR A 54 -20.81 3.51 -12.17
N PRO A 55 -21.03 3.07 -10.91
CA PRO A 55 -19.92 2.67 -10.08
C PRO A 55 -19.21 1.53 -10.81
N GLN A 56 -18.03 1.79 -11.35
CA GLN A 56 -17.22 0.76 -11.96
C GLN A 56 -16.91 -0.28 -10.89
N GLN A 57 -17.26 -1.54 -11.15
CA GLN A 57 -16.73 -2.64 -10.36
C GLN A 57 -15.21 -2.58 -10.48
N ILE A 58 -14.55 -2.34 -9.34
CA ILE A 58 -13.10 -2.38 -9.24
C ILE A 58 -12.71 -3.81 -9.59
N ARG A 59 -12.21 -4.02 -10.81
CA ARG A 59 -11.79 -5.34 -11.28
C ARG A 59 -10.66 -5.86 -10.39
N GLU A 60 -10.69 -7.16 -10.09
CA GLU A 60 -9.70 -7.84 -9.24
C GLU A 60 -8.30 -7.97 -9.89
N ASN A 61 -8.16 -7.54 -11.15
CA ASN A 61 -6.92 -7.68 -11.93
C ASN A 61 -5.96 -6.51 -11.68
N TYR A 62 -5.41 -6.43 -10.47
CA TYR A 62 -4.33 -5.49 -10.17
C TYR A 62 -3.00 -5.97 -10.75
N SER A 63 -2.34 -5.11 -11.55
CA SER A 63 -0.95 -5.33 -11.96
C SER A 63 0.01 -4.56 -11.05
N LYS A 64 1.19 -5.13 -10.80
CA LYS A 64 2.23 -4.52 -9.97
C LYS A 64 3.42 -4.14 -10.85
N LYS A 65 3.75 -2.85 -10.88
CA LYS A 65 5.04 -2.38 -11.40
C LYS A 65 6.01 -2.29 -10.23
N VAL A 66 7.16 -2.95 -10.33
CA VAL A 66 8.20 -2.98 -9.29
C VAL A 66 9.43 -2.26 -9.80
N SER A 67 10.04 -1.44 -8.95
CA SER A 67 11.31 -0.77 -9.19
C SER A 67 12.22 -0.92 -7.97
N VAL A 68 13.52 -0.94 -8.21
CA VAL A 68 14.54 -0.96 -7.15
C VAL A 68 14.82 0.48 -6.71
N SER A 69 15.10 0.70 -5.41
CA SER A 69 15.45 2.05 -4.93
C SER A 69 16.72 2.55 -5.62
N GLY A 70 16.70 3.81 -6.05
CA GLY A 70 17.88 4.48 -6.58
C GLY A 70 19.03 4.51 -5.58
N GLU A 71 18.72 4.70 -4.29
CA GLU A 71 19.73 4.71 -3.21
C GLU A 71 20.46 3.37 -3.10
N TRP A 72 19.73 2.25 -3.28
CA TRP A 72 20.30 0.91 -3.25
C TRP A 72 21.14 0.62 -4.50
N ILE A 73 20.72 1.12 -5.67
CA ILE A 73 21.49 0.97 -6.91
C ILE A 73 22.78 1.80 -6.87
N SER A 74 22.76 2.98 -6.21
CA SER A 74 23.90 3.89 -6.16
C SER A 74 24.89 3.63 -5.02
N SER A 75 24.64 2.61 -4.19
CA SER A 75 25.51 2.20 -3.06
C SER A 75 26.45 1.07 -3.50
#